data_AF-A0A538RVT2-F1
#
_entry.id   AF-A0A538RVT2-F1
#
_cell.length_a   1.000
_cell.length_b   1.000
_cell.length_c   1.000
_cell.angle_alpha   90.00
_cell.angle_beta   90.00
_cell.angle_gamma   90.00
#
_symmetry.space_group_name_H-M   'P 1'
#
loop_
_entity.id
_entity.type
_entity.pdbx_description
1 polymer ?
#
loop_
_entity_poly.entity_id
_entity_poly.type
_entity_poly.pdbx_seq_one_letter_code
_entity_poly.pdbx_strand_id
1 'polypeptide(L)'
;MSEANSSLPPELRVIELAYGVRYRLPGLPGRRFVGLLMVWYGVIFSLPNVALVINAFRGAGAGGLGSPAACVAVFGHFLLAVGFAMLTGSNRIELVGGTLRTVRGVWPVRWRPGREIESIRRLEAKETGHELRIRNWTWPAGELIAHCDGARPLTLVSGYPYPWLEALARELTCRLEAVSPRPGVEAVATPKREPYTGLERPAGSEALLRRTADGLILTVPPSLSWGGVAMLFGCLAPLNGVLIGLVALWLGVPVAGLLFGAAFGLVVMATLVPSSRRRAVFTVTGDRLEVVRTGIFGSRGMGWRRDEIADVRACPMRPAKGPGSPLELRIEPKTGRPFRALPEHDKPDELEWVANVLRDALHLPGPRGSAGAPRLELNH
;
A
#
# COMPACT_ATOMS: atom_id res chain seq x y z
N MET A 1 8.92 11.10 -40.58
CA MET A 1 9.24 10.28 -39.39
C MET A 1 10.16 11.12 -38.53
N SER A 2 9.62 11.84 -37.56
CA SER A 2 10.39 12.76 -36.72
C SER A 2 10.57 12.10 -35.35
N GLU A 3 11.82 11.80 -34.99
CA GLU A 3 12.21 11.42 -33.64
C GLU A 3 11.92 12.60 -32.70
N ALA A 4 10.75 12.59 -32.06
CA ALA A 4 10.48 13.47 -30.94
C ALA A 4 11.24 12.95 -29.71
N ASN A 5 12.33 13.66 -29.39
CA ASN A 5 13.16 13.57 -28.18
C ASN A 5 12.53 12.77 -27.03
N SER A 6 13.12 11.60 -26.78
CA SER A 6 12.74 10.62 -25.77
C SER A 6 13.08 11.08 -24.35
N SER A 7 12.21 11.91 -23.74
CA SER A 7 12.22 12.12 -22.27
C SER A 7 11.50 11.00 -21.52
N LEU A 8 10.83 10.09 -22.24
CA LEU A 8 10.17 8.94 -21.65
C LEU A 8 11.14 7.76 -21.49
N PRO A 9 11.01 7.02 -20.37
CA PRO A 9 11.63 5.70 -20.22
C PRO A 9 11.37 4.79 -21.44
N PRO A 10 12.37 4.06 -21.94
CA PRO A 10 12.23 3.19 -23.12
C PRO A 10 11.19 2.06 -22.92
N GLU A 11 10.83 1.76 -21.68
CA GLU A 11 9.80 0.78 -21.33
C GLU A 11 8.37 1.26 -21.57
N LEU A 12 8.15 2.58 -21.66
CA LEU A 12 6.85 3.17 -21.97
C LEU A 12 6.66 3.20 -23.49
N ARG A 13 5.71 2.39 -23.99
CA ARG A 13 5.38 2.39 -25.42
C ARG A 13 4.30 3.44 -25.70
N VAL A 14 4.66 4.45 -26.50
CA VAL A 14 3.73 5.42 -27.04
C VAL A 14 3.22 4.92 -28.38
N ILE A 15 1.90 4.96 -28.58
CA ILE A 15 1.23 4.62 -29.84
C ILE A 15 0.41 5.85 -30.22
N GLU A 16 0.80 6.51 -31.32
CA GLU A 16 0.01 7.60 -31.90
C GLU A 16 -1.25 7.01 -32.57
N LEU A 17 -2.39 7.62 -32.29
CA LEU A 17 -3.69 7.28 -32.86
C LEU A 17 -4.12 8.45 -33.77
N ALA A 18 -4.96 8.18 -34.77
CA ALA A 18 -5.45 9.20 -35.71
C ALA A 18 -6.08 10.43 -35.04
N TYR A 19 -6.60 10.29 -33.81
CA TYR A 19 -7.24 11.35 -33.03
C TYR A 19 -6.75 11.39 -31.57
N GLY A 20 -5.51 10.98 -31.31
CA GLY A 20 -5.00 10.94 -29.94
C GLY A 20 -3.69 10.20 -29.72
N VAL A 21 -3.38 9.93 -28.45
CA VAL A 21 -2.17 9.22 -28.03
C VAL A 21 -2.52 8.14 -27.03
N ARG A 22 -1.88 6.97 -27.15
CA ARG A 22 -2.01 5.87 -26.21
C ARG A 22 -0.67 5.53 -25.60
N TYR A 23 -0.59 5.63 -24.28
CA TYR A 23 0.55 5.20 -23.47
C TYR A 23 0.28 3.80 -22.93
N ARG A 24 1.16 2.86 -23.27
CA ARG A 24 1.12 1.50 -22.75
C ARG A 24 2.25 1.32 -21.74
N LEU A 25 1.87 1.16 -20.48
CA LEU A 25 2.82 0.87 -19.41
C LEU A 25 3.21 -0.61 -19.42
N PRO A 26 4.46 -0.94 -19.01
CA PRO A 26 4.87 -2.33 -18.85
C PRO A 26 4.06 -3.04 -17.76
N GLY A 27 4.01 -4.36 -17.80
CA GLY A 27 3.42 -5.14 -16.71
C GLY A 27 4.31 -5.04 -15.46
N LEU A 28 3.70 -4.78 -14.30
CA LEU A 28 4.47 -4.73 -13.05
C LEU A 28 5.09 -6.09 -12.74
N PRO A 29 6.39 -6.15 -12.39
CA PRO A 29 7.01 -7.38 -11.90
C PRO A 29 6.31 -7.82 -10.61
N GLY A 30 6.09 -9.13 -10.45
CA GLY A 30 5.37 -9.69 -9.30
C GLY A 30 3.85 -9.74 -9.44
N ARG A 31 3.21 -8.79 -10.14
CA ARG A 31 1.76 -8.85 -10.39
C ARG A 31 1.35 -10.10 -11.17
N ARG A 32 2.20 -10.55 -12.10
CA ARG A 32 2.00 -11.83 -12.80
C ARG A 32 2.10 -13.03 -11.87
N PHE A 33 3.04 -13.01 -10.92
CA PHE A 33 3.20 -14.09 -9.95
C PHE A 33 1.99 -14.16 -9.01
N VAL A 34 1.55 -13.02 -8.47
CA VAL A 34 0.32 -12.92 -7.66
C VAL A 34 -0.91 -13.36 -8.45
N GLY A 35 -1.01 -12.93 -9.71
CA GLY A 35 -2.08 -13.36 -10.61
C GLY A 35 -2.07 -14.86 -10.88
N LEU A 36 -0.90 -15.46 -11.12
CA LEU A 36 -0.74 -16.90 -11.35
C LEU A 36 -1.07 -17.70 -10.11
N LEU A 37 -0.68 -17.20 -8.93
CA LEU A 37 -1.04 -17.79 -7.64
C LEU A 37 -2.55 -17.73 -7.40
N MET A 38 -3.20 -16.60 -7.68
CA MET A 38 -4.67 -16.46 -7.64
C MET A 38 -5.37 -17.43 -8.61
N VAL A 39 -4.86 -17.59 -9.83
CA VAL A 39 -5.40 -18.59 -10.78
C VAL A 39 -5.21 -20.00 -10.24
N TRP A 40 -4.02 -20.34 -9.74
CA TRP A 40 -3.74 -21.66 -9.19
C TRP A 40 -4.68 -22.00 -8.03
N TYR A 41 -4.85 -21.09 -7.08
CA TYR A 41 -5.84 -21.24 -6.01
C TYR A 41 -7.25 -21.35 -6.58
N GLY A 42 -7.63 -20.47 -7.50
CA GLY A 42 -8.95 -20.50 -8.13
C GLY A 42 -9.27 -21.84 -8.79
N VAL A 43 -8.31 -22.48 -9.46
CA VAL A 43 -8.47 -23.84 -10.04
C VAL A 43 -8.74 -24.84 -8.92
N ILE A 44 -7.92 -24.86 -7.87
CA ILE A 44 -8.08 -25.79 -6.74
C ILE A 44 -9.44 -25.65 -6.07
N PHE A 45 -9.85 -24.41 -5.80
CA PHE A 45 -11.15 -24.09 -5.19
C PHE A 45 -12.33 -24.36 -6.14
N SER A 46 -12.10 -24.48 -7.45
CA SER A 46 -13.14 -24.79 -8.44
C SER A 46 -13.31 -26.29 -8.69
N LEU A 47 -12.33 -27.15 -8.33
CA LEU A 47 -12.40 -28.60 -8.51
C LEU A 47 -13.65 -29.26 -7.87
N PRO A 48 -14.14 -28.84 -6.68
CA PRO A 48 -15.38 -29.38 -6.12
C PRO A 48 -16.62 -29.22 -7.02
N ASN A 49 -16.64 -28.25 -7.94
CA ASN A 49 -17.72 -28.13 -8.93
C ASN A 49 -17.80 -29.34 -9.84
N VAL A 50 -16.65 -29.90 -10.22
CA VAL A 50 -16.62 -31.06 -11.13
C VAL A 50 -17.28 -32.24 -10.45
N ALA A 51 -17.01 -32.46 -9.16
CA ALA A 51 -17.66 -33.49 -8.36
C ALA A 51 -19.17 -33.23 -8.17
N LEU A 52 -19.56 -31.98 -7.93
CA LEU A 52 -20.98 -31.56 -7.83
C LEU A 52 -21.74 -31.84 -9.12
N VAL A 53 -21.15 -31.48 -10.27
CA VAL A 53 -21.72 -31.72 -11.60
C VAL A 53 -21.81 -33.21 -11.90
N ILE A 54 -20.75 -34.00 -11.62
CA ILE A 54 -20.77 -35.46 -11.79
C ILE A 54 -21.86 -36.11 -10.92
N ASN A 55 -22.01 -35.68 -9.66
CA ASN A 55 -23.03 -36.22 -8.76
C ASN A 55 -24.44 -35.83 -9.20
N ALA A 56 -24.63 -34.62 -9.70
CA ALA A 56 -25.90 -34.20 -10.31
C ALA A 56 -26.26 -35.08 -11.53
N PHE A 57 -25.29 -35.38 -12.40
CA PHE A 57 -25.49 -36.31 -13.52
C PHE A 57 -25.75 -37.76 -13.08
N ARG A 58 -25.23 -38.17 -11.92
CA ARG A 58 -25.47 -39.51 -11.33
C ARG A 58 -26.81 -39.63 -10.61
N GLY A 59 -27.63 -38.57 -10.57
CA GLY A 59 -28.92 -38.58 -9.87
C GLY A 59 -28.80 -38.67 -8.34
N ALA A 60 -27.58 -38.56 -7.79
CA ALA A 60 -27.38 -38.42 -6.35
C ALA A 60 -27.82 -36.99 -5.97
N GLY A 61 -28.82 -36.87 -5.10
CA GLY A 61 -29.50 -35.61 -4.76
C GLY A 61 -28.55 -34.42 -4.78
N ALA A 62 -28.79 -33.51 -5.73
CA ALA A 62 -27.94 -32.35 -5.94
C ALA A 62 -27.96 -31.49 -4.67
N GLY A 63 -26.83 -31.41 -3.96
CA GLY A 63 -26.66 -30.40 -2.92
C GLY A 63 -26.95 -29.05 -3.56
N GLY A 64 -28.01 -28.37 -3.10
CA GLY A 64 -28.47 -27.12 -3.72
C GLY A 64 -27.41 -26.03 -3.73
N LEU A 65 -27.73 -24.89 -4.34
CA LEU A 65 -26.88 -23.69 -4.38
C LEU A 65 -26.41 -23.19 -3.00
N GLY A 66 -27.06 -23.62 -1.91
CA GLY A 66 -26.66 -23.35 -0.53
C GLY A 66 -25.69 -24.38 0.09
N SER A 67 -25.24 -25.38 -0.66
CA SER A 67 -24.28 -26.36 -0.14
C SER A 67 -22.90 -25.71 0.08
N PRO A 68 -22.14 -26.12 1.12
CA PRO A 68 -20.79 -25.60 1.36
C PRO A 68 -19.87 -25.75 0.12
N ALA A 69 -20.06 -26.81 -0.67
CA ALA A 69 -19.33 -27.04 -1.90
C ALA A 69 -19.62 -25.98 -2.98
N ALA A 70 -20.87 -25.51 -3.10
CA ALA A 70 -21.24 -24.43 -4.01
C ALA A 70 -20.61 -23.07 -3.60
N CYS A 71 -20.51 -22.78 -2.30
CA CYS A 71 -19.86 -21.56 -1.81
C CYS A 71 -18.34 -21.55 -2.09
N VAL A 72 -17.66 -22.67 -1.84
CA VAL A 72 -16.24 -22.87 -2.14
C VAL A 72 -15.99 -22.69 -3.63
N ALA A 73 -16.87 -23.26 -4.45
CA ALA A 73 -16.85 -23.14 -5.89
C ALA A 73 -16.98 -21.70 -6.40
N VAL A 74 -17.97 -20.94 -5.93
CA VAL A 74 -18.16 -19.53 -6.31
C VAL A 74 -16.92 -18.72 -5.95
N PHE A 75 -16.34 -18.99 -4.79
CA PHE A 75 -15.09 -18.35 -4.36
C PHE A 75 -13.91 -18.72 -5.28
N GLY A 76 -13.78 -19.98 -5.69
CA GLY A 76 -12.77 -20.42 -6.67
C GLY A 76 -12.89 -19.69 -8.00
N HIS A 77 -14.10 -19.53 -8.53
CA HIS A 77 -14.35 -18.76 -9.75
C HIS A 77 -14.02 -17.28 -9.59
N PHE A 78 -14.32 -16.68 -8.43
CA PHE A 78 -13.92 -15.32 -8.12
C PHE A 78 -12.39 -15.17 -8.13
N LEU A 79 -11.65 -16.08 -7.50
CA LEU A 79 -10.18 -16.09 -7.52
C LEU A 79 -9.62 -16.28 -8.93
N LEU A 80 -10.22 -17.17 -9.74
CA LEU A 80 -9.87 -17.31 -11.15
C LEU A 80 -10.06 -15.99 -11.89
N ALA A 81 -11.22 -15.35 -11.75
CA ALA A 81 -11.52 -14.09 -12.41
C ALA A 81 -10.53 -12.98 -12.01
N VAL A 82 -10.21 -12.85 -10.72
CA VAL A 82 -9.21 -11.89 -10.21
C VAL A 82 -7.79 -12.25 -10.66
N GLY A 83 -7.43 -13.54 -10.69
CA GLY A 83 -6.12 -13.99 -11.16
C GLY A 83 -5.91 -13.71 -12.65
N PHE A 84 -6.89 -14.08 -13.49
CA PHE A 84 -6.88 -13.74 -14.91
C PHE A 84 -6.90 -12.23 -15.12
N ALA A 85 -7.59 -11.47 -14.27
CA ALA A 85 -7.54 -10.01 -14.27
C ALA A 85 -6.14 -9.45 -14.05
N MET A 86 -5.42 -10.01 -13.10
CA MET A 86 -4.05 -9.58 -12.81
C MET A 86 -3.08 -9.98 -13.93
N LEU A 87 -3.25 -11.17 -14.52
CA LEU A 87 -2.40 -11.71 -15.59
C LEU A 87 -2.59 -11.00 -16.93
N THR A 88 -3.84 -10.77 -17.31
CA THR A 88 -4.21 -10.19 -18.62
C THR A 88 -4.37 -8.67 -18.56
N GLY A 89 -4.46 -8.11 -17.36
CA GLY A 89 -4.74 -6.70 -17.17
C GLY A 89 -3.63 -5.81 -17.70
N SER A 90 -3.90 -5.07 -18.76
CA SER A 90 -3.01 -4.02 -19.26
C SER A 90 -3.48 -2.68 -18.72
N ASN A 91 -2.57 -1.93 -18.08
CA ASN A 91 -2.80 -0.52 -17.77
C ASN A 91 -2.47 0.29 -19.02
N ARG A 92 -3.45 1.03 -19.54
CA ARG A 92 -3.25 1.96 -20.66
C ARG A 92 -3.81 3.32 -20.28
N ILE A 93 -3.11 4.37 -20.66
CA ILE A 93 -3.63 5.74 -20.61
C ILE A 93 -3.89 6.14 -22.06
N GLU A 94 -5.10 6.63 -22.34
CA GLU A 94 -5.51 7.08 -23.66
C GLU A 94 -5.93 8.55 -23.56
N LEU A 95 -5.35 9.38 -24.41
CA LEU A 95 -5.79 10.76 -24.65
C LEU A 95 -6.47 10.77 -26.01
N VAL A 96 -7.80 10.76 -26.07
CA VAL A 96 -8.55 10.68 -27.32
C VAL A 96 -9.72 11.66 -27.28
N GLY A 97 -9.84 12.49 -28.33
CA GLY A 97 -10.99 13.37 -28.55
C GLY A 97 -11.32 14.27 -27.36
N GLY A 98 -10.32 14.94 -26.79
CA GLY A 98 -10.56 15.84 -25.66
C GLY A 98 -10.77 15.15 -24.30
N THR A 99 -10.60 13.82 -24.22
CA THR A 99 -10.77 13.07 -22.96
C THR A 99 -9.53 12.30 -22.58
N LEU A 100 -9.13 12.40 -21.30
CA LEU A 100 -8.09 11.57 -20.70
C LEU A 100 -8.76 10.37 -20.04
N ARG A 101 -8.45 9.17 -20.53
CA ARG A 101 -9.06 7.92 -20.09
C ARG A 101 -7.98 6.97 -19.58
N THR A 102 -8.29 6.31 -18.47
CA THR A 102 -7.56 5.10 -18.09
C THR A 102 -8.33 3.92 -18.61
N VAL A 103 -7.67 3.02 -19.31
CA VAL A 103 -8.25 1.74 -19.68
C VAL A 103 -7.62 0.70 -18.77
N ARG A 104 -8.40 0.29 -17.76
CA ARG A 104 -8.09 -0.84 -16.88
C ARG A 104 -9.00 -1.98 -17.29
N GLY A 105 -8.47 -2.93 -18.05
CA GLY A 105 -9.27 -3.98 -18.65
C GLY A 105 -8.70 -5.36 -18.41
N VAL A 106 -9.58 -6.25 -18.00
CA VAL A 106 -9.44 -7.70 -17.99
C VAL A 106 -10.34 -8.16 -19.11
N TRP A 107 -9.87 -8.93 -20.07
CA TRP A 107 -10.81 -9.40 -21.10
C TRP A 107 -11.85 -10.33 -20.42
N PRO A 108 -13.18 -10.09 -20.51
CA PRO A 108 -13.91 -9.16 -21.39
C PRO A 108 -14.35 -7.82 -20.76
N VAL A 109 -14.26 -7.63 -19.44
CA VAL A 109 -14.70 -6.40 -18.76
C VAL A 109 -13.63 -5.30 -18.81
N ARG A 110 -13.91 -4.25 -19.60
CA ARG A 110 -13.04 -3.07 -19.74
C ARG A 110 -13.60 -1.90 -18.97
N TRP A 111 -12.94 -1.52 -17.88
CA TRP A 111 -13.23 -0.30 -17.16
C TRP A 111 -12.51 0.86 -17.84
N ARG A 112 -13.27 1.90 -18.18
CA ARG A 112 -12.77 3.10 -18.86
C ARG A 112 -13.08 4.38 -18.08
N PRO A 113 -12.66 4.51 -16.81
CA PRO A 113 -12.85 5.77 -16.12
C PRO A 113 -12.00 6.84 -16.82
N GLY A 114 -12.65 7.92 -17.21
CA GLY A 114 -12.04 9.03 -17.92
C GLY A 114 -12.72 10.34 -17.58
N ARG A 115 -12.01 11.42 -17.88
CA ARG A 115 -12.43 12.80 -17.63
C ARG A 115 -12.14 13.65 -18.86
N GLU A 116 -12.96 14.66 -19.07
CA GLU A 116 -12.70 15.67 -20.09
C GLU A 116 -11.47 16.47 -19.71
N ILE A 117 -10.62 16.76 -20.69
CA ILE A 117 -9.37 17.52 -20.49
C ILE A 117 -9.67 18.87 -19.84
N GLU A 118 -10.79 19.50 -20.20
CA GLU A 118 -11.24 20.78 -19.65
C GLU A 118 -11.51 20.75 -18.13
N SER A 119 -11.79 19.57 -17.59
CA SER A 119 -12.01 19.38 -16.15
C SER A 119 -10.71 19.13 -15.37
N ILE A 120 -9.57 18.89 -16.03
CA ILE A 120 -8.32 18.52 -15.38
C ILE A 120 -7.51 19.78 -15.07
N ARG A 121 -7.29 20.05 -13.78
CA ARG A 121 -6.44 21.18 -13.34
C ARG A 121 -4.99 20.80 -13.15
N ARG A 122 -4.70 19.62 -12.60
CA ARG A 122 -3.34 19.28 -12.18
C ARG A 122 -3.08 17.79 -12.37
N LEU A 123 -1.94 17.48 -12.98
CA LEU A 123 -1.38 16.13 -13.00
C LEU A 123 -0.28 16.06 -11.96
N GLU A 124 -0.46 15.18 -10.98
CA GLU A 124 0.47 15.01 -9.88
C GLU A 124 1.03 13.59 -9.89
N ALA A 125 2.37 13.49 -9.98
CA ALA A 125 3.07 12.27 -9.65
C ALA A 125 3.47 12.34 -8.18
N LYS A 126 3.03 11.36 -7.39
CA LYS A 126 3.29 11.28 -5.96
C LYS A 126 4.03 10.00 -5.63
N GLU A 127 5.07 10.08 -4.80
CA GLU A 127 5.69 8.89 -4.22
C GLU A 127 4.79 8.27 -3.15
N THR A 128 4.54 6.97 -3.23
CA THR A 128 3.68 6.25 -2.26
C THR A 128 4.45 5.72 -1.06
N GLY A 129 5.73 6.09 -0.90
CA GLY A 129 6.59 5.64 0.20
C GLY A 129 6.95 4.14 0.19
N HIS A 130 6.66 3.44 -0.91
CA HIS A 130 6.98 2.03 -1.11
C HIS A 130 8.14 1.88 -2.08
N GLU A 131 8.94 0.82 -1.96
CA GLU A 131 9.98 0.49 -2.93
C GLU A 131 9.51 -0.63 -3.86
N LEU A 132 9.72 -0.44 -5.16
CA LEU A 132 9.52 -1.45 -6.19
C LEU A 132 10.88 -2.06 -6.54
N ARG A 133 10.97 -3.38 -6.37
CA ARG A 133 12.13 -4.13 -6.85
C ARG A 133 11.87 -4.59 -8.28
N ILE A 134 12.53 -3.95 -9.24
CA ILE A 134 12.41 -4.25 -10.67
C ILE A 134 13.80 -4.67 -11.17
N ARG A 135 13.95 -5.95 -11.51
CA ARG A 135 15.26 -6.58 -11.82
C ARG A 135 16.23 -6.43 -10.62
N ASN A 136 17.42 -5.86 -10.84
CA ASN A 136 18.46 -5.63 -9.84
C ASN A 136 18.39 -4.24 -9.19
N TRP A 137 17.39 -3.43 -9.55
CA TRP A 137 17.28 -2.04 -9.11
C TRP A 137 16.06 -1.84 -8.23
N THR A 138 16.21 -0.94 -7.26
CA THR A 138 15.16 -0.54 -6.32
C THR A 138 14.70 0.87 -6.67
N TRP A 139 13.42 1.04 -6.93
CA TRP A 139 12.83 2.32 -7.33
C TRP A 139 11.75 2.75 -6.34
N PRO A 140 11.61 4.05 -6.02
CA PRO A 140 10.45 4.54 -5.30
C PRO A 140 9.19 4.27 -6.14
N ALA A 141 8.18 3.68 -5.51
CA ALA A 141 6.85 3.49 -6.09
C ALA A 141 6.14 4.83 -6.09
N GLY A 142 5.44 5.12 -7.19
CA GLY A 142 4.59 6.28 -7.29
C GLY A 142 3.19 5.95 -7.76
N GLU A 143 2.36 6.98 -7.66
CA GLU A 143 1.03 7.08 -8.23
C GLU A 143 0.92 8.36 -9.05
N LEU A 144 0.18 8.28 -10.16
CA LEU A 144 -0.13 9.41 -11.02
C LEU A 144 -1.62 9.73 -10.87
N ILE A 145 -1.92 10.94 -10.43
CA ILE A 145 -3.27 11.39 -10.11
C ILE A 145 -3.61 12.62 -10.96
N ALA A 146 -4.80 12.62 -11.55
CA ALA A 146 -5.39 13.80 -12.19
C ALA A 146 -6.41 14.45 -11.24
N HIS A 147 -6.09 15.64 -10.75
CA HIS A 147 -7.01 16.46 -9.96
C HIS A 147 -7.95 17.20 -10.91
N CYS A 148 -9.25 17.03 -10.67
CA CYS A 148 -10.30 17.53 -11.55
C CYS A 148 -11.17 18.57 -10.82
N ASP A 149 -11.70 19.53 -11.56
CA ASP A 149 -12.65 20.52 -11.04
C ASP A 149 -14.00 19.88 -10.73
N GLY A 150 -14.50 20.12 -9.51
CA GLY A 150 -15.82 19.66 -9.05
C GLY A 150 -15.99 18.14 -8.94
N ALA A 151 -14.93 17.35 -9.13
CA ALA A 151 -14.99 15.90 -9.15
C ALA A 151 -13.88 15.25 -8.30
N ARG A 152 -14.11 14.01 -7.85
CA ARG A 152 -13.09 13.22 -7.14
C ARG A 152 -11.85 13.04 -8.03
N PRO A 153 -10.64 13.13 -7.46
CA PRO A 153 -9.40 12.95 -8.20
C PRO A 153 -9.37 11.57 -8.88
N LEU A 154 -8.90 11.55 -10.12
CA LEU A 154 -8.80 10.33 -10.91
C LEU A 154 -7.38 9.78 -10.81
N THR A 155 -7.19 8.68 -10.06
CA THR A 155 -5.93 7.95 -10.07
C THR A 155 -5.73 7.32 -11.44
N LEU A 156 -4.79 7.85 -12.23
CA LEU A 156 -4.50 7.36 -13.57
C LEU A 156 -3.84 5.98 -13.48
N VAL A 157 -2.73 5.91 -12.75
CA VAL A 157 -1.90 4.71 -12.60
C VAL A 157 -1.26 4.70 -11.21
N SER A 158 -1.08 3.53 -10.61
CA SER A 158 -0.34 3.36 -9.36
C SER A 158 0.56 2.13 -9.39
N GLY A 159 1.60 2.14 -8.55
CA GLY A 159 2.51 1.02 -8.36
C GLY A 159 3.63 0.91 -9.38
N TYR A 160 3.95 2.00 -10.09
CA TYR A 160 5.08 2.09 -11.03
C TYR A 160 6.21 2.94 -10.45
N PRO A 161 7.46 2.82 -10.95
CA PRO A 161 8.55 3.69 -10.56
C PRO A 161 8.19 5.17 -10.69
N TYR A 162 8.40 5.95 -9.63
CA TYR A 162 8.11 7.39 -9.60
C TYR A 162 8.76 8.15 -10.77
N PRO A 163 10.04 7.91 -11.15
CA PRO A 163 10.64 8.62 -12.27
C PRO A 163 9.92 8.37 -13.61
N TRP A 164 9.31 7.19 -13.78
CA TRP A 164 8.51 6.90 -14.97
C TRP A 164 7.20 7.68 -14.97
N LEU A 165 6.56 7.80 -13.81
CA LEU A 165 5.31 8.53 -13.65
C LEU A 165 5.51 10.04 -13.72
N GLU A 166 6.64 10.56 -13.22
CA GLU A 166 7.02 11.97 -13.33
C GLU A 166 7.28 12.36 -14.79
N ALA A 167 8.06 11.56 -15.53
CA ALA A 167 8.29 11.78 -16.96
C ALA A 167 6.97 11.74 -17.76
N LEU A 168 6.09 10.79 -17.42
CA LEU A 168 4.78 10.67 -18.04
C LEU A 168 3.85 11.83 -17.67
N ALA A 169 3.89 12.33 -16.44
CA ALA A 169 3.13 13.50 -16.00
C ALA A 169 3.53 14.74 -16.80
N ARG A 170 4.84 15.00 -16.93
CA ARG A 170 5.36 16.13 -17.71
C ARG A 170 4.92 16.08 -19.17
N GLU A 171 5.06 14.93 -19.82
CA GLU A 171 4.66 14.82 -21.22
C GLU A 171 3.14 14.97 -21.40
N LEU A 172 2.35 14.35 -20.52
CA LEU A 172 0.89 14.50 -20.54
C LEU A 172 0.50 15.97 -20.34
N THR A 173 1.12 16.69 -19.40
CA THR A 173 0.91 18.12 -19.19
C THR A 173 1.18 18.92 -20.46
N CYS A 174 2.36 18.75 -21.09
CA CYS A 174 2.69 19.46 -22.34
C CYS A 174 1.64 19.21 -23.45
N ARG A 175 1.14 17.98 -23.56
CA ARG A 175 0.11 17.64 -24.55
C ARG A 175 -1.27 18.19 -24.20
N LEU A 176 -1.61 18.29 -22.91
CA LEU A 176 -2.86 18.89 -22.46
C LEU A 176 -2.85 20.40 -22.72
N GLU A 177 -1.74 21.09 -22.47
CA GLU A 177 -1.57 22.52 -22.76
C GLU A 177 -1.66 22.81 -24.27
N ALA A 178 -1.10 21.94 -25.11
CA ALA A 178 -1.19 22.07 -26.56
C ALA A 178 -2.64 21.93 -27.09
N VAL A 179 -3.48 21.15 -26.41
CA VAL A 179 -4.88 20.93 -26.78
C VAL A 179 -5.82 21.98 -26.16
N SER A 180 -5.51 22.47 -24.97
CA SER A 180 -6.26 23.52 -24.29
C SER A 180 -5.30 24.45 -23.54
N PRO A 181 -4.92 25.60 -24.12
CA PRO A 181 -4.03 26.56 -23.50
C PRO A 181 -4.76 27.33 -22.38
N ARG A 182 -4.97 26.67 -21.23
CA ARG A 182 -5.29 27.34 -19.97
C ARG A 182 -4.02 27.46 -19.13
N PRO A 183 -3.77 28.61 -18.48
CA PRO A 183 -2.69 28.73 -17.51
C PRO A 183 -3.05 27.89 -16.28
N GLY A 184 -2.28 26.83 -15.98
CA GLY A 184 -2.36 26.18 -14.66
C GLY A 184 -2.30 24.65 -14.60
N VAL A 185 -2.03 23.92 -15.70
CA VAL A 185 -1.73 22.48 -15.58
C VAL A 185 -0.30 22.31 -15.06
N GLU A 186 -0.11 22.55 -13.77
CA GLU A 186 1.20 22.44 -13.16
C GLU A 186 1.57 20.97 -12.97
N ALA A 187 2.59 20.50 -13.69
CA ALA A 187 3.22 19.21 -13.40
C ALA A 187 4.04 19.35 -12.11
N VAL A 188 3.39 19.22 -10.96
CA VAL A 188 4.10 19.23 -9.68
C VAL A 188 4.76 17.86 -9.50
N ALA A 189 6.05 17.79 -9.84
CA ALA A 189 6.92 16.78 -9.28
C ALA A 189 7.00 17.06 -7.78
N THR A 190 6.60 16.08 -6.97
CA THR A 190 6.79 16.23 -5.52
C THR A 190 8.30 16.36 -5.30
N PRO A 191 8.79 17.43 -4.65
CA PRO A 191 10.23 17.62 -4.47
C PRO A 191 10.82 16.40 -3.77
N LYS A 192 12.04 16.04 -4.19
CA LYS A 192 12.86 15.00 -3.54
C LYS A 192 12.80 15.21 -2.04
N ARG A 193 12.31 14.20 -1.32
CA ARG A 193 11.95 14.24 0.10
C ARG A 193 13.02 14.93 0.96
N GLU A 194 12.77 16.19 1.30
CA GLU A 194 13.50 16.90 2.34
C GLU A 194 12.88 16.52 3.70
N PRO A 195 13.69 16.35 4.76
CA PRO A 195 13.19 16.08 6.10
C PRO A 195 12.15 17.12 6.50
N TYR A 196 11.01 16.70 7.03
CA TYR A 196 9.98 17.63 7.45
C TYR A 196 10.46 18.42 8.68
N THR A 197 10.67 19.72 8.53
CA THR A 197 11.18 20.62 9.59
C THR A 197 10.10 21.47 10.25
N GLY A 198 8.85 21.40 9.76
CA GLY A 198 7.74 22.20 10.25
C GLY A 198 7.08 21.65 11.53
N LEU A 199 6.33 22.52 12.21
CA LEU A 199 5.35 22.15 13.26
C LEU A 199 3.92 22.09 12.73
N GLU A 200 3.68 22.63 11.52
CA GLU A 200 2.37 22.60 10.86
C GLU A 200 1.98 21.15 10.55
N ARG A 201 0.67 20.87 10.51
CA ARG A 201 0.19 19.51 10.23
C ARG A 201 0.33 19.22 8.73
N PRO A 202 1.01 18.13 8.32
CA PRO A 202 1.17 17.81 6.91
C PRO A 202 -0.18 17.49 6.25
N ALA A 203 -0.31 17.86 4.96
CA ALA A 203 -1.53 17.64 4.19
C ALA A 203 -1.86 16.14 4.07
N GLY A 204 -3.09 15.74 4.42
CA GLY A 204 -3.52 14.34 4.40
C GLY A 204 -3.11 13.51 5.63
N SER A 205 -2.55 14.16 6.66
CA SER A 205 -2.34 13.51 7.95
C SER A 205 -3.67 13.19 8.62
N GLU A 206 -3.81 11.99 9.17
CA GLU A 206 -5.00 11.57 9.92
C GLU A 206 -4.80 11.66 11.44
N ALA A 207 -3.55 11.92 11.88
CA ALA A 207 -3.24 12.12 13.28
C ALA A 207 -4.00 13.32 13.88
N LEU A 208 -4.65 13.08 15.02
CA LEU A 208 -5.43 14.07 15.75
C LEU A 208 -4.59 14.64 16.88
N LEU A 209 -4.26 15.93 16.78
CA LEU A 209 -3.62 16.69 17.85
C LEU A 209 -4.68 17.44 18.66
N ARG A 210 -4.74 17.19 19.97
CA ARG A 210 -5.60 17.91 20.91
C ARG A 210 -4.73 18.52 22.02
N ARG A 211 -4.70 19.84 22.09
CA ARG A 211 -4.08 20.56 23.22
C ARG A 211 -5.11 20.64 24.36
N THR A 212 -4.68 20.30 25.57
CA THR A 212 -5.46 20.36 26.82
C THR A 212 -4.80 21.34 27.77
N ALA A 213 -5.52 21.82 28.79
CA ALA A 213 -4.97 22.77 29.77
C ALA A 213 -3.69 22.23 30.46
N ASP A 214 -3.64 20.92 30.69
CA ASP A 214 -2.53 20.25 31.40
C ASP A 214 -1.46 19.66 30.46
N GLY A 215 -1.60 19.81 29.14
CA GLY A 215 -0.65 19.20 28.20
C GLY A 215 -1.17 18.91 26.79
N LEU A 216 -0.65 17.86 26.17
CA LEU A 216 -0.84 17.54 24.76
C LEU A 216 -1.23 16.07 24.57
N ILE A 217 -2.35 15.82 23.90
CA ILE A 217 -2.78 14.47 23.51
C ILE A 217 -2.71 14.36 22.00
N LEU A 218 -1.90 13.44 21.52
CA LEU A 218 -1.73 13.15 20.10
C LEU A 218 -2.16 11.71 19.82
N THR A 219 -3.18 11.56 18.97
CA THR A 219 -3.69 10.26 18.54
C THR A 219 -3.27 9.99 17.11
N VAL A 220 -2.52 8.92 16.88
CA VAL A 220 -2.18 8.43 15.54
C VAL A 220 -3.08 7.23 15.21
N PRO A 221 -3.96 7.33 14.20
CA PRO A 221 -4.82 6.22 13.79
C PRO A 221 -4.01 5.11 13.12
N PRO A 222 -4.53 3.87 13.09
CA PRO A 222 -3.84 2.76 12.44
C PRO A 222 -3.74 2.99 10.93
N SER A 223 -2.53 2.97 10.40
CA SER A 223 -2.28 2.94 8.96
C SER A 223 -2.57 1.57 8.36
N LEU A 224 -3.40 1.52 7.32
CA LEU A 224 -3.70 0.30 6.59
C LEU A 224 -2.56 -0.02 5.60
N SER A 225 -1.40 -0.43 6.12
CA SER A 225 -0.28 -0.89 5.28
C SER A 225 -0.60 -2.26 4.64
N TRP A 226 0.38 -2.85 3.93
CA TRP A 226 0.36 -4.20 3.32
C TRP A 226 -0.23 -5.32 4.21
N GLY A 227 -0.41 -5.06 5.51
CA GLY A 227 -1.32 -5.76 6.40
C GLY A 227 -2.70 -6.09 5.81
N GLY A 228 -3.26 -5.29 4.90
CA GLY A 228 -4.51 -5.64 4.20
C GLY A 228 -4.39 -6.86 3.28
N VAL A 229 -3.26 -6.98 2.56
CA VAL A 229 -2.95 -8.14 1.70
C VAL A 229 -2.60 -9.34 2.57
N ALA A 230 -1.78 -9.14 3.62
CA ALA A 230 -1.46 -10.18 4.60
C ALA A 230 -2.70 -10.67 5.36
N MET A 231 -3.67 -9.80 5.64
CA MET A 231 -4.96 -10.11 6.25
C MET A 231 -5.86 -10.87 5.27
N LEU A 232 -5.83 -10.55 3.97
CA LEU A 232 -6.46 -11.34 2.91
C LEU A 232 -5.89 -12.77 2.86
N PHE A 233 -4.57 -12.93 2.90
CA PHE A 233 -3.91 -14.24 2.96
C PHE A 233 -4.16 -14.97 4.29
N GLY A 234 -4.18 -14.25 5.40
CA GLY A 234 -4.50 -14.79 6.73
C GLY A 234 -5.97 -15.22 6.86
N CYS A 235 -6.89 -14.57 6.15
CA CYS A 235 -8.30 -15.00 6.04
C CYS A 235 -8.46 -16.18 5.09
N LEU A 236 -7.65 -16.25 4.03
CA LEU A 236 -7.61 -17.38 3.09
C LEU A 236 -7.05 -18.66 3.74
N ALA A 237 -6.12 -18.55 4.68
CA ALA A 237 -5.48 -19.71 5.31
C ALA A 237 -6.45 -20.64 6.10
N PRO A 238 -7.35 -20.15 6.98
CA PRO A 238 -8.34 -20.99 7.63
C PRO A 238 -9.40 -21.51 6.66
N LEU A 239 -9.77 -20.73 5.63
CA LEU A 239 -10.64 -21.20 4.54
C LEU A 239 -10.00 -22.38 3.78
N ASN A 240 -8.68 -22.32 3.53
CA ASN A 240 -7.92 -23.46 2.99
C ASN A 240 -7.94 -24.65 3.95
N GLY A 241 -7.75 -24.44 5.26
CA GLY A 241 -7.81 -25.51 6.26
C GLY A 241 -9.16 -26.22 6.31
N VAL A 242 -10.26 -25.46 6.25
CA VAL A 242 -11.62 -26.00 6.18
C VAL A 242 -11.83 -26.77 4.87
N LEU A 243 -11.38 -26.22 3.73
CA LEU A 243 -11.51 -26.90 2.44
C LEU A 243 -10.73 -28.21 2.39
N ILE A 244 -9.45 -28.19 2.78
CA ILE A 244 -8.60 -29.40 2.86
C ILE A 244 -9.26 -30.44 3.76
N GLY A 245 -9.89 -29.98 4.83
CA GLY A 245 -10.62 -30.82 5.75
C GLY A 245 -11.89 -31.47 5.20
N LEU A 246 -12.69 -30.71 4.47
CA LEU A 246 -13.88 -31.23 3.79
C LEU A 246 -13.50 -32.25 2.71
N VAL A 247 -12.41 -32.01 1.97
CA VAL A 247 -11.86 -32.95 1.00
C VAL A 247 -11.32 -34.22 1.68
N ALA A 248 -10.60 -34.07 2.81
CA ALA A 248 -10.10 -35.21 3.59
C ALA A 248 -11.25 -36.08 4.12
N LEU A 249 -12.30 -35.47 4.67
CA LEU A 249 -13.50 -36.17 5.11
C LEU A 249 -14.17 -36.95 3.96
N TRP A 250 -14.25 -36.33 2.78
CA TRP A 250 -14.82 -36.96 1.58
C TRP A 250 -13.98 -38.13 1.05
N LEU A 251 -12.65 -38.06 1.18
CA LEU A 251 -11.72 -39.12 0.80
C LEU A 251 -11.52 -40.20 1.89
N GLY A 252 -12.22 -40.10 3.03
CA GLY A 252 -12.05 -41.02 4.16
C GLY A 252 -10.71 -40.88 4.89
N VAL A 253 -10.00 -39.76 4.69
CA VAL A 253 -8.72 -39.46 5.32
C VAL A 253 -8.97 -38.88 6.73
N PRO A 254 -8.26 -39.35 7.76
CA PRO A 254 -8.53 -38.97 9.14
C PRO A 254 -8.39 -37.47 9.41
N VAL A 255 -9.22 -36.98 10.35
CA VAL A 255 -9.45 -35.59 10.80
C VAL A 255 -8.16 -34.81 11.17
N ALA A 256 -7.01 -35.47 11.28
CA ALA A 256 -5.72 -34.84 11.54
C ALA A 256 -5.36 -33.71 10.55
N GLY A 257 -5.77 -33.82 9.28
CA GLY A 257 -5.56 -32.77 8.27
C GLY A 257 -6.35 -31.48 8.54
N LEU A 258 -7.56 -31.58 9.11
CA LEU A 258 -8.38 -30.43 9.53
C LEU A 258 -7.68 -29.61 10.60
N LEU A 259 -7.15 -30.30 11.61
CA LEU A 259 -6.51 -29.67 12.76
C LEU A 259 -5.21 -28.96 12.34
N PHE A 260 -4.45 -29.54 11.41
CA PHE A 260 -3.21 -28.95 10.93
C PHE A 260 -3.45 -27.69 10.08
N GLY A 261 -4.41 -27.73 9.15
CA GLY A 261 -4.76 -26.58 8.32
C GLY A 261 -5.36 -25.41 9.13
N ALA A 262 -6.24 -25.74 10.09
CA ALA A 262 -6.79 -24.76 11.01
C ALA A 262 -5.70 -24.15 11.92
N ALA A 263 -4.83 -24.97 12.52
CA ALA A 263 -3.74 -24.52 13.36
C ALA A 263 -2.75 -23.63 12.57
N PHE A 264 -2.38 -24.02 11.36
CA PHE A 264 -1.50 -23.23 10.50
C PHE A 264 -2.12 -21.87 10.14
N GLY A 265 -3.39 -21.84 9.73
CA GLY A 265 -4.10 -20.59 9.45
C GLY A 265 -4.19 -19.67 10.68
N LEU A 266 -4.39 -20.25 11.86
CA LEU A 266 -4.45 -19.53 13.13
C LEU A 266 -3.07 -18.96 13.54
N VAL A 267 -1.98 -19.71 13.31
CA VAL A 267 -0.59 -19.24 13.50
C VAL A 267 -0.23 -18.11 12.53
N VAL A 268 -0.60 -18.22 11.26
CA VAL A 268 -0.37 -17.16 10.25
C VAL A 268 -1.18 -15.90 10.59
N MET A 269 -2.44 -16.04 10.98
CA MET A 269 -3.26 -14.93 11.50
C MET A 269 -2.62 -14.30 12.75
N ALA A 270 -2.23 -15.12 13.73
CA ALA A 270 -1.63 -14.63 14.97
C ALA A 270 -0.28 -13.92 14.75
N THR A 271 0.46 -14.25 13.69
CA THR A 271 1.76 -13.62 13.38
C THR A 271 1.64 -12.39 12.50
N LEU A 272 0.66 -12.32 11.58
CA LEU A 272 0.52 -11.22 10.62
C LEU A 272 -0.48 -10.13 11.04
N VAL A 273 -1.46 -10.45 11.88
CA VAL A 273 -2.44 -9.48 12.38
C VAL A 273 -1.85 -8.44 13.35
N PRO A 274 -0.90 -8.79 14.26
CA PRO A 274 -0.40 -7.84 15.24
C PRO A 274 0.30 -6.62 14.64
N SER A 275 0.73 -6.62 13.39
CA SER A 275 1.42 -5.48 12.77
C SER A 275 0.46 -4.44 12.17
N SER A 276 -0.79 -4.79 11.87
CA SER A 276 -1.63 -3.98 10.95
C SER A 276 -2.63 -3.00 11.60
N ARG A 277 -2.85 -3.03 12.92
CA ARG A 277 -3.89 -2.20 13.57
C ARG A 277 -3.52 -1.75 14.98
N ARG A 278 -2.43 -1.00 15.15
CA ARG A 278 -2.12 -0.44 16.47
C ARG A 278 -2.28 1.06 16.46
N ARG A 279 -3.31 1.53 17.18
CA ARG A 279 -3.50 2.95 17.50
C ARG A 279 -2.50 3.32 18.58
N ALA A 280 -1.80 4.43 18.42
CA ALA A 280 -0.94 4.97 19.47
C ALA A 280 -1.53 6.31 19.94
N VAL A 281 -1.67 6.44 21.25
CA VAL A 281 -2.03 7.69 21.91
C VAL A 281 -0.82 8.12 22.71
N PHE A 282 -0.30 9.29 22.40
CA PHE A 282 0.76 9.96 23.14
C PHE A 282 0.12 11.04 23.99
N THR A 283 0.36 11.01 25.29
CA THR A 283 -0.08 12.01 26.24
C THR A 283 1.15 12.62 26.86
N VAL A 284 1.36 13.91 26.65
CA VAL A 284 2.40 14.69 27.34
C VAL A 284 1.70 15.53 28.40
N THR A 285 1.99 15.29 29.67
CA THR A 285 1.44 16.05 30.80
C THR A 285 2.60 16.56 31.64
N GLY A 286 2.81 17.88 31.68
CA GLY A 286 4.02 18.48 32.25
C GLY A 286 5.30 17.89 31.66
N ASP A 287 6.15 17.31 32.50
CA ASP A 287 7.41 16.66 32.10
C ASP A 287 7.30 15.14 31.87
N ARG A 288 6.09 14.60 31.69
CA ARG A 288 5.89 13.16 31.49
C ARG A 288 5.31 12.86 30.12
N LEU A 289 5.93 11.92 29.41
CA LEU A 289 5.39 11.30 28.19
C LEU A 289 4.80 9.95 28.53
N GLU A 290 3.52 9.75 28.27
CA GLU A 290 2.85 8.46 28.32
C GLU A 290 2.45 8.04 26.91
N VAL A 291 2.75 6.79 26.57
CA VAL A 291 2.42 6.18 25.28
C VAL A 291 1.56 4.97 25.53
N VAL A 292 0.31 5.06 25.11
CA VAL A 292 -0.64 3.95 25.17
C VAL A 292 -0.83 3.41 23.77
N ARG A 293 -0.41 2.17 23.56
CA ARG A 293 -0.61 1.44 22.31
C ARG A 293 -1.78 0.48 22.48
N THR A 294 -2.84 0.72 21.73
CA THR A 294 -4.03 -0.15 21.75
C THR A 294 -4.02 -1.01 20.50
N GLY A 295 -4.01 -2.33 20.70
CA GLY A 295 -4.15 -3.32 19.64
C GLY A 295 -5.32 -4.27 19.93
N ILE A 296 -5.52 -5.23 19.03
CA ILE A 296 -6.61 -6.22 19.13
C ILE A 296 -6.43 -7.15 20.35
N PHE A 297 -5.18 -7.35 20.80
CA PHE A 297 -4.83 -8.20 21.94
C PHE A 297 -4.58 -7.41 23.25
N GLY A 298 -5.18 -6.22 23.37
CA GLY A 298 -5.10 -5.37 24.56
C GLY A 298 -4.29 -4.09 24.37
N SER A 299 -4.24 -3.28 25.43
CA SER A 299 -3.46 -2.05 25.51
C SER A 299 -2.16 -2.27 26.27
N ARG A 300 -1.06 -1.74 25.75
CA ARG A 300 0.22 -1.66 26.45
C ARG A 300 0.60 -0.19 26.59
N GLY A 301 0.65 0.28 27.83
CA GLY A 301 1.14 1.61 28.19
C GLY A 301 2.60 1.58 28.57
N MET A 302 3.33 2.65 28.27
CA MET A 302 4.65 2.92 28.82
C MET A 302 4.78 4.42 29.07
N GLY A 303 5.44 4.80 30.15
CA GLY A 303 5.62 6.21 30.49
C GLY A 303 7.06 6.51 30.83
N TRP A 304 7.51 7.69 30.45
CA TRP A 304 8.85 8.22 30.75
C TRP A 304 8.73 9.63 31.26
N ARG A 305 9.64 10.02 32.15
CA ARG A 305 9.88 11.42 32.44
C ARG A 305 10.80 12.03 31.38
N ARG A 306 10.71 13.34 31.20
CA ARG A 306 11.51 14.10 30.23
C ARG A 306 13.01 13.88 30.43
N ASP A 307 13.46 13.83 31.69
CA ASP A 307 14.85 13.59 32.06
C ASP A 307 15.34 12.18 31.72
N GLU A 308 14.43 11.22 31.51
CA GLU A 308 14.74 9.86 31.08
C GLU A 308 14.80 9.72 29.56
N ILE A 309 14.28 10.69 28.80
CA ILE A 309 14.25 10.66 27.34
C ILE A 309 15.51 11.35 26.80
N ALA A 310 16.28 10.62 26.00
CA ALA A 310 17.41 11.17 25.26
C ALA A 310 16.94 11.83 23.96
N ASP A 311 16.03 11.17 23.25
CA ASP A 311 15.57 11.63 21.94
C ASP A 311 14.21 11.03 21.54
N VAL A 312 13.48 11.74 20.68
CA VAL A 312 12.31 11.20 19.97
C VAL A 312 12.54 11.44 18.48
N ARG A 313 12.56 10.37 17.69
CA ARG A 313 12.89 10.44 16.26
C ARG A 313 12.12 9.43 15.43
N ALA A 314 11.74 9.84 14.23
CA ALA A 314 11.33 8.92 13.18
C ALA A 314 12.59 8.36 12.52
N CYS A 315 12.77 7.03 12.53
CA CYS A 315 13.96 6.37 12.01
C CYS A 315 13.60 5.22 11.07
N PRO A 316 14.44 4.90 10.07
CA PRO A 316 14.26 3.70 9.27
C PRO A 316 14.23 2.46 10.16
N MET A 317 13.28 1.56 9.91
CA MET A 317 13.22 0.28 10.61
C MET A 317 14.53 -0.50 10.40
N ARG A 318 15.10 -1.08 11.48
CA ARG A 318 16.29 -1.93 11.39
C ARG A 318 15.93 -3.41 11.20
N PRO A 319 16.61 -4.15 10.30
CA PRO A 319 17.66 -3.67 9.38
C PRO A 319 17.07 -2.80 8.26
N ALA A 320 17.69 -1.63 8.02
CA ALA A 320 17.28 -0.74 6.95
C ALA A 320 17.57 -1.45 5.62
N LYS A 321 16.54 -1.68 4.82
CA LYS A 321 16.67 -2.38 3.53
C LYS A 321 17.02 -1.46 2.37
N GLY A 322 17.17 -0.16 2.62
CA GLY A 322 17.47 0.85 1.61
C GLY A 322 16.82 2.21 1.91
N PRO A 323 17.13 3.23 1.08
CA PRO A 323 16.48 4.54 1.13
C PRO A 323 15.01 4.44 0.72
N GLY A 324 14.11 4.48 1.71
CA GLY A 324 12.68 4.20 1.53
C GLY A 324 12.11 3.15 2.49
N SER A 325 12.94 2.59 3.38
CA SER A 325 12.48 1.73 4.47
C SER A 325 11.39 2.42 5.30
N PRO A 326 10.31 1.72 5.68
CA PRO A 326 9.25 2.31 6.49
C PRO A 326 9.85 2.93 7.75
N LEU A 327 9.42 4.15 8.06
CA LEU A 327 9.85 4.82 9.27
C LEU A 327 9.11 4.20 10.46
N GLU A 328 9.84 4.11 11.56
CA GLU A 328 9.28 3.83 12.88
C GLU A 328 9.49 5.04 13.79
N LEU A 329 8.47 5.43 14.54
CA LEU A 329 8.66 6.38 15.62
C LEU A 329 9.33 5.67 16.79
N ARG A 330 10.52 6.14 17.14
CA ARG A 330 11.34 5.58 18.20
C ARG A 330 11.54 6.62 19.30
N ILE A 331 11.27 6.20 20.53
CA ILE A 331 11.59 6.94 21.74
C ILE A 331 12.88 6.33 22.28
N GLU A 332 13.93 7.14 22.36
CA GLU A 332 15.23 6.72 22.86
C GLU A 332 15.38 7.19 24.30
N PRO A 333 15.26 6.29 25.29
CA PRO A 333 15.57 6.64 26.65
C PRO A 333 17.10 6.83 26.81
N LYS A 334 17.52 7.63 27.79
CA LYS A 334 18.93 7.78 28.16
C LYS A 334 19.54 6.45 28.63
N THR A 335 18.73 5.59 29.21
CA THR A 335 19.12 4.26 29.69
C THR A 335 18.20 3.18 29.12
N GLY A 336 18.77 2.06 28.69
CA GLY A 336 18.01 0.90 28.22
C GLY A 336 17.79 0.84 26.71
N ARG A 337 16.83 0.02 26.30
CA ARG A 337 16.55 -0.24 24.88
C ARG A 337 15.56 0.79 24.31
N PRO A 338 15.76 1.25 23.06
CA PRO A 338 14.82 2.16 22.43
C PRO A 338 13.44 1.53 22.29
N PHE A 339 12.41 2.31 22.60
CA PHE A 339 11.02 1.90 22.48
C PHE A 339 10.47 2.24 21.09
N ARG A 340 9.90 1.24 20.42
CA ARG A 340 9.27 1.38 19.09
C ARG A 340 7.79 1.70 19.27
N ALA A 341 7.46 2.99 19.29
CA ALA A 341 6.11 3.46 19.56
C ALA A 341 5.14 3.14 18.42
N LEU A 342 5.56 3.45 17.18
CA LEU A 342 4.81 3.18 15.95
C LEU A 342 5.74 2.49 14.94
N PRO A 343 5.76 1.14 14.90
CA PRO A 343 6.46 0.43 13.84
C PRO A 343 5.65 0.47 12.54
N GLU A 344 6.35 0.60 11.42
CA GLU A 344 5.80 0.40 10.07
C GLU A 344 4.63 1.31 9.67
N HIS A 345 4.74 2.62 9.89
CA HIS A 345 3.74 3.56 9.39
C HIS A 345 4.00 3.90 7.91
N ASP A 346 2.91 3.93 7.13
CA ASP A 346 2.88 4.23 5.69
C ASP A 346 3.00 5.73 5.33
N LYS A 347 2.83 6.62 6.31
CA LYS A 347 2.89 8.08 6.16
C LYS A 347 4.11 8.61 6.90
N PRO A 348 5.27 8.67 6.23
CA PRO A 348 6.51 9.03 6.91
C PRO A 348 6.54 10.48 7.38
N ASP A 349 5.97 11.41 6.62
CA ASP A 349 5.90 12.83 6.99
C ASP A 349 5.01 13.04 8.22
N GLU A 350 3.97 12.22 8.39
CA GLU A 350 3.16 12.19 9.61
C GLU A 350 4.02 11.76 10.81
N LEU A 351 4.87 10.73 10.68
CA LEU A 351 5.76 10.29 11.77
C LEU A 351 6.82 11.33 12.13
N GLU A 352 7.41 11.99 11.14
CA GLU A 352 8.40 13.06 11.35
C GLU A 352 7.75 14.27 12.04
N TRP A 353 6.57 14.70 11.59
CA TRP A 353 5.78 15.72 12.26
C TRP A 353 5.41 15.32 13.69
N VAL A 354 4.94 14.09 13.91
CA VAL A 354 4.64 13.57 15.26
C VAL A 354 5.89 13.61 16.14
N ALA A 355 7.06 13.23 15.63
CA ALA A 355 8.31 13.31 16.38
C ALA A 355 8.63 14.77 16.77
N ASN A 356 8.50 15.71 15.84
CA ASN A 356 8.76 17.13 16.10
C ASN A 356 7.78 17.71 17.13
N VAL A 357 6.48 17.41 17.02
CA VAL A 357 5.47 17.85 17.99
C VAL A 357 5.76 17.30 19.39
N LEU A 358 6.19 16.04 19.51
CA LEU A 358 6.56 15.45 20.79
C LEU A 358 7.85 16.05 21.36
N ARG A 359 8.85 16.33 20.52
CA ARG A 359 10.10 17.00 20.95
C ARG A 359 9.82 18.40 21.48
N ASP A 360 8.99 19.17 20.77
CA ASP A 360 8.56 20.51 21.16
C ASP A 360 7.83 20.48 22.50
N ALA A 361 6.82 19.61 22.64
CA ALA A 361 6.07 19.44 23.88
C ALA A 361 6.95 19.01 25.08
N LEU A 362 7.99 18.20 24.82
CA LEU A 362 8.95 17.74 25.83
C LEU A 362 10.18 18.65 25.96
N HIS A 363 10.21 19.79 25.26
CA HIS A 363 11.32 20.73 25.24
C HIS A 363 12.69 20.03 25.05
N LEU A 364 12.73 19.07 24.12
CA LEU A 364 13.96 18.37 23.75
C LEU A 364 14.75 19.22 22.73
N PRO A 365 16.10 19.10 22.69
CA PRO A 365 16.89 19.83 21.71
C PRO A 365 16.43 19.52 20.28
N GLY A 366 16.59 20.48 19.36
CA GLY A 366 16.16 20.36 17.97
C GLY A 366 16.72 19.10 17.26
N PRO A 367 16.12 18.70 16.13
CA PRO A 367 16.51 17.49 15.43
C PRO A 367 18.01 17.52 15.14
N ARG A 368 18.75 16.55 15.71
CA ARG A 368 20.10 16.27 15.24
C ARG A 368 19.93 15.74 13.83
N GLY A 369 20.08 16.62 12.84
CA GLY A 369 20.02 16.25 11.44
C GLY A 369 20.84 14.99 11.23
N SER A 370 20.39 14.11 10.34
CA SER A 370 21.08 12.87 9.93
C SER A 370 22.41 13.12 9.22
N ALA A 371 23.13 14.20 9.56
CA ALA A 371 24.50 14.46 9.20
C ALA A 371 25.40 13.83 10.28
N GLY A 372 26.01 12.69 9.92
CA GLY A 372 27.04 12.05 10.73
C GLY A 372 26.53 10.91 11.59
N ALA A 373 26.24 9.77 10.95
CA ALA A 373 26.61 8.52 11.62
C ALA A 373 28.12 8.63 11.93
N PRO A 374 28.57 8.40 13.17
CA PRO A 374 30.00 8.37 13.46
C PRO A 374 30.59 7.28 12.57
N ARG A 375 31.46 7.71 11.65
CA ARG A 375 32.38 6.83 10.95
C ARG A 375 33.21 6.22 12.07
N LEU A 376 32.91 4.97 12.43
CA LEU A 376 33.83 4.15 13.21
C LEU A 376 35.10 4.09 12.36
N GLU A 377 36.07 4.93 12.69
CA GLU A 377 37.45 4.75 12.26
C GLU A 377 37.87 3.40 12.81
N LEU A 378 37.80 2.39 11.95
CA LEU A 378 38.58 1.17 12.08
C LEU A 378 40.03 1.61 11.93
N ASN A 379 40.67 1.90 13.05
CA ASN A 379 42.12 1.86 13.15
C ASN A 379 42.57 0.45 12.77
N HIS A 380 43.25 0.35 11.63
CA HIS A 380 44.17 -0.74 11.33
C HIS A 380 45.54 -0.13 11.06
#